data_AF-A0AB38PSG5-F1
#
_entry.id   AF-A0AB38PSG5-F1
#
_cell.length_a   1.000
_cell.length_b   1.000
_cell.length_c   1.000
_cell.angle_alpha   90.00
_cell.angle_beta   90.00
_cell.angle_gamma   90.00
#
_symmetry.space_group_name_H-M   'P 1'
#
loop_
_entity.id
_entity.type
_entity.pdbx_description
1 polymer ?
#
loop_
_entity_poly.entity_id
_entity_poly.type
_entity_poly.pdbx_seq_one_letter_code
_entity_poly.pdbx_strand_id
1 'polypeptide(L)'
;MNKKILLVLVFVLAGITNVMANTSKDEMAEYSTLGLNNTYSYQLVLTTQGGGGVFKEISMLNTGDRVIRIQVNYLSTDIRVDYTDEHGVRVYSEIYSTGYNAVVEFPAKTNYFIIYGNYSSGTGASTTIYETRYYEIR
;
A
#
# COMPACT_ATOMS: atom_id res chain seq x y z
N MET A 1 4.74 -48.18 47.05
CA MET A 1 4.84 -47.85 45.60
C MET A 1 5.24 -46.39 45.50
N ASN A 2 6.51 -46.00 45.40
CA ASN A 2 7.50 -46.19 44.33
C ASN A 2 7.03 -45.71 42.94
N LYS A 3 7.55 -44.54 42.53
CA LYS A 3 8.09 -44.12 41.21
C LYS A 3 8.59 -42.66 41.42
N LYS A 4 9.86 -42.41 41.80
CA LYS A 4 11.09 -42.36 40.96
C LYS A 4 10.84 -41.52 39.69
N ILE A 5 11.58 -40.45 39.37
CA ILE A 5 13.05 -40.37 39.27
C ILE A 5 13.55 -38.92 39.46
N LEU A 6 14.71 -38.84 40.10
CA LEU A 6 15.59 -37.69 40.31
C LEU A 6 16.59 -37.59 39.14
N LEU A 7 16.93 -36.39 38.64
CA LEU A 7 18.18 -36.17 37.92
C LEU A 7 18.87 -34.91 38.45
N VAL A 8 20.05 -35.11 39.05
CA VAL A 8 21.00 -34.11 39.54
C VAL A 8 22.28 -34.30 38.74
N LEU A 9 22.92 -33.22 38.28
CA LEU A 9 24.36 -32.86 38.40
C LEU A 9 24.67 -31.75 37.36
N VAL A 10 24.97 -30.52 37.76
CA VAL A 10 26.26 -29.95 38.24
C VAL A 10 27.14 -29.40 37.11
N PHE A 11 27.57 -28.16 37.38
CA PHE A 11 28.37 -27.21 36.61
C PHE A 11 29.73 -27.72 36.12
N VAL A 12 30.18 -27.17 34.99
CA VAL A 12 31.60 -26.88 34.73
C VAL A 12 31.74 -25.46 34.20
N LEU A 13 32.16 -24.54 35.08
CA LEU A 13 32.86 -23.31 34.71
C LEU A 13 34.27 -23.70 34.27
N ALA A 14 34.60 -23.50 33.00
CA ALA A 14 35.95 -23.49 32.47
C ALA A 14 35.95 -22.51 31.29
N GLY A 15 36.80 -21.51 31.17
CA GLY A 15 37.83 -20.96 32.03
C GLY A 15 38.23 -19.63 31.37
N ILE A 16 38.39 -18.58 32.16
CA ILE A 16 38.99 -17.33 31.70
C ILE A 16 40.49 -17.53 31.61
N THR A 17 41.05 -17.55 30.41
CA THR A 17 42.45 -17.15 30.17
C THR A 17 42.55 -16.48 28.80
N ASN A 18 42.89 -15.21 28.83
CA ASN A 18 43.13 -14.36 27.68
C ASN A 18 44.32 -14.87 26.86
N VAL A 19 44.15 -15.04 25.55
CA VAL A 19 45.26 -15.06 24.60
C VAL A 19 45.12 -13.83 23.73
N MET A 20 45.89 -12.81 24.10
CA MET A 20 46.10 -11.59 23.33
C MET A 20 47.01 -11.92 22.15
N ALA A 21 46.47 -11.87 20.93
CA ALA A 21 47.24 -11.68 19.71
C ALA A 21 46.87 -10.29 19.15
N ASN A 22 47.80 -9.35 19.28
CA ASN A 22 47.67 -8.00 18.77
C ASN A 22 48.02 -8.00 17.28
N THR A 23 47.14 -7.48 16.41
CA THR A 23 47.40 -6.47 15.37
C THR A 23 46.41 -6.55 14.20
N SER A 24 46.01 -5.36 13.73
CA SER A 24 45.50 -5.06 12.39
C SER A 24 44.04 -5.42 12.08
N LYS A 25 43.15 -4.49 12.42
CA LYS A 25 42.35 -3.66 11.49
C LYS A 25 41.04 -3.37 12.19
N ASP A 26 40.69 -2.09 12.32
CA ASP A 26 39.44 -1.63 12.90
C ASP A 26 38.25 -2.22 12.13
N GLU A 27 37.82 -3.42 12.49
CA GLU A 27 36.44 -3.84 12.28
C GLU A 27 35.64 -3.18 13.40
N MET A 28 35.30 -1.91 13.17
CA MET A 28 34.05 -1.39 13.70
C MET A 28 32.99 -2.38 13.21
N ALA A 29 32.57 -3.28 14.09
CA ALA A 29 31.36 -4.05 13.89
C ALA A 29 30.25 -3.01 13.79
N GLU A 30 30.01 -2.58 12.56
CA GLU A 30 28.84 -1.84 12.18
C GLU A 30 27.70 -2.74 12.61
N TYR A 31 27.12 -2.42 13.77
CA TYR A 31 25.80 -2.89 14.11
C TYR A 31 24.95 -2.39 12.96
N SER A 32 24.73 -3.27 11.99
CA SER A 32 23.59 -3.19 11.11
C SER A 32 22.42 -3.18 12.07
N THR A 33 21.98 -1.97 12.40
CA THR A 33 20.60 -1.72 12.69
C THR A 33 19.91 -2.23 11.44
N LEU A 34 19.58 -3.53 11.45
CA LEU A 34 18.47 -4.06 10.69
C LEU A 34 17.35 -3.13 11.08
N GLY A 35 17.19 -2.08 10.26
CA GLY A 35 16.11 -1.14 10.38
C GLY A 35 14.91 -2.05 10.44
N LEU A 36 14.26 -2.08 11.60
CA LEU A 36 12.87 -2.44 11.69
C LEU A 36 12.16 -1.38 10.84
N ASN A 37 12.28 -1.51 9.52
CA ASN A 37 11.36 -0.95 8.56
C ASN A 37 10.08 -1.67 8.96
N ASN A 38 9.33 -1.04 9.85
CA ASN A 38 7.94 -1.32 10.05
C ASN A 38 7.32 -1.07 8.67
N THR A 39 7.30 -2.11 7.84
CA THR A 39 6.69 -2.05 6.52
C THR A 39 5.20 -1.97 6.76
N TYR A 40 4.70 -0.75 6.96
CA TYR A 40 3.28 -0.48 6.98
C TYR A 40 2.76 -0.71 5.57
N SER A 41 2.06 -1.83 5.36
CA SER A 41 1.41 -2.14 4.09
C SER A 41 -0.02 -1.62 4.14
N TYR A 42 -0.28 -0.54 3.41
CA TYR A 42 -1.64 -0.03 3.26
C TYR A 42 -2.49 -0.93 2.36
N GLN A 43 -3.80 -0.93 2.59
CA GLN A 43 -4.81 -1.62 1.79
C GLN A 43 -5.81 -0.61 1.20
N LEU A 44 -6.22 -0.84 -0.04
CA LEU A 44 -7.27 -0.07 -0.69
C LEU A 44 -8.62 -0.80 -0.56
N VAL A 45 -9.57 -0.18 0.13
CA VAL A 45 -10.89 -0.75 0.43
C VAL A 45 -11.96 0.02 -0.35
N LEU A 46 -12.69 -0.67 -1.22
CA LEU A 46 -13.89 -0.12 -1.85
C LEU A 46 -15.03 -0.10 -0.83
N THR A 47 -15.56 1.08 -0.54
CA THR A 47 -16.63 1.25 0.45
C THR A 47 -18.02 1.26 -0.19
N THR A 48 -18.17 1.95 -1.32
CA THR A 48 -19.40 1.95 -2.11
C THR A 48 -19.15 2.31 -3.57
N GLN A 49 -20.07 1.94 -4.46
CA GLN A 49 -20.01 2.23 -5.89
C GLN A 49 -21.38 2.56 -6.47
N GLY A 50 -21.39 3.40 -7.50
CA GLY A 50 -22.57 3.71 -8.31
C GLY A 50 -22.19 3.76 -9.80
N GLY A 51 -23.08 3.24 -10.67
CA GLY A 51 -22.79 3.10 -12.09
C GLY A 51 -21.82 1.96 -12.40
N GLY A 52 -21.26 1.94 -13.62
CA GLY A 52 -20.36 0.87 -14.06
C GLY A 52 -19.87 1.01 -15.50
N GLY A 53 -18.75 0.34 -15.80
CA GLY A 53 -18.21 0.18 -17.16
C GLY A 53 -17.04 1.10 -17.50
N VAL A 54 -16.82 2.18 -16.76
CA VAL A 54 -15.70 3.12 -16.98
C VAL A 54 -14.39 2.47 -16.54
N PHE A 55 -14.35 1.97 -15.31
CA PHE A 55 -13.11 1.49 -14.69
C PHE A 55 -12.94 -0.01 -14.89
N LYS A 56 -11.83 -0.36 -15.53
CA LYS A 56 -11.38 -1.76 -15.66
C LYS A 56 -10.81 -2.25 -14.34
N GLU A 57 -9.93 -1.46 -13.75
CA GLU A 57 -9.25 -1.78 -12.50
C GLU A 57 -8.95 -0.49 -11.74
N ILE A 58 -9.08 -0.56 -10.42
CA ILE A 58 -8.53 0.45 -9.49
C ILE A 58 -7.86 -0.33 -8.37
N SER A 59 -6.57 -0.13 -8.20
CA SER A 59 -5.75 -0.90 -7.26
C SER A 59 -4.65 -0.05 -6.62
N MET A 60 -4.09 -0.55 -5.52
CA MET A 60 -2.91 0.05 -4.89
C MET A 60 -1.67 -0.60 -5.48
N LEU A 61 -0.85 0.21 -6.16
CA LEU A 61 0.36 -0.25 -6.85
C LEU A 61 1.53 -0.44 -5.88
N ASN A 62 1.73 0.53 -4.99
CA ASN A 62 2.73 0.49 -3.94
C ASN A 62 2.03 0.79 -2.63
N THR A 63 2.00 -0.22 -1.75
CA THR A 63 1.30 -0.11 -0.48
C THR A 63 2.00 0.88 0.44
N GLY A 64 3.33 0.83 0.57
CA GLY A 64 4.09 1.74 1.44
C GLY A 64 3.96 3.22 1.07
N ASP A 65 3.99 3.52 -0.23
CA ASP A 65 3.90 4.91 -0.74
C ASP A 65 2.47 5.34 -1.10
N ARG A 66 1.48 4.47 -0.86
CA ARG A 66 0.05 4.72 -1.10
C ARG A 66 -0.24 5.19 -2.53
N VAL A 67 0.44 4.60 -3.51
CA VAL A 67 0.26 4.92 -4.93
C VAL A 67 -0.95 4.15 -5.46
N ILE A 68 -1.92 4.89 -5.98
CA ILE A 68 -3.13 4.35 -6.61
C ILE A 68 -2.91 4.26 -8.11
N ARG A 69 -3.34 3.15 -8.71
CA ARG A 69 -3.40 2.94 -10.15
C ARG A 69 -4.85 2.82 -10.58
N ILE A 70 -5.23 3.52 -11.63
CA ILE A 70 -6.52 3.39 -12.31
C ILE A 70 -6.27 2.96 -13.75
N GLN A 71 -6.96 1.91 -14.18
CA GLN A 71 -7.08 1.52 -15.59
C GLN A 71 -8.52 1.70 -16.06
N VAL A 72 -8.72 2.39 -17.17
CA VAL A 72 -10.05 2.57 -17.80
C VAL A 72 -10.28 1.58 -18.94
N ASN A 73 -11.54 1.20 -19.18
CA ASN A 73 -11.92 0.33 -20.31
C ASN A 73 -12.08 1.12 -21.63
N TYR A 74 -12.63 2.33 -21.54
CA TYR A 74 -13.04 3.12 -22.69
C TYR A 74 -12.30 4.46 -22.73
N LEU A 75 -12.49 5.21 -23.81
CA LEU A 75 -12.04 6.60 -23.88
C LEU A 75 -12.88 7.41 -22.87
N SER A 76 -12.39 7.49 -21.63
CA SER A 76 -12.98 8.33 -20.61
C SER A 76 -12.53 9.76 -20.85
N THR A 77 -13.46 10.71 -20.91
CA THR A 77 -13.12 12.11 -21.21
C THR A 77 -12.19 12.64 -20.13
N ASP A 78 -12.56 12.43 -18.86
CA ASP A 78 -11.76 12.79 -17.71
C ASP A 78 -12.01 11.80 -16.56
N ILE A 79 -10.99 11.57 -15.72
CA ILE A 79 -11.13 10.95 -14.42
C ILE A 79 -10.93 12.03 -13.38
N ARG A 80 -11.89 12.19 -12.47
CA ARG A 80 -11.76 13.11 -11.34
C ARG A 80 -11.58 12.33 -10.05
N VAL A 81 -10.61 12.73 -9.24
CA VAL A 81 -10.35 12.18 -7.92
C VAL A 81 -10.59 13.27 -6.90
N ASP A 82 -11.61 13.11 -6.07
CA ASP A 82 -11.89 13.99 -4.94
C ASP A 82 -11.35 13.36 -3.67
N TYR A 83 -10.41 14.04 -3.04
CA TYR A 83 -9.89 13.68 -1.72
C TYR A 83 -10.79 14.29 -0.66
N THR A 84 -11.21 13.48 0.30
CA THR A 84 -12.10 13.91 1.38
C THR A 84 -11.45 13.73 2.74
N ASP A 85 -11.99 14.45 3.73
CA ASP A 85 -11.77 14.11 5.13
C ASP A 85 -12.59 12.87 5.54
N GLU A 86 -12.51 12.50 6.81
CA GLU A 86 -13.22 11.36 7.42
C GLU A 86 -14.75 11.53 7.46
N HIS A 87 -15.26 12.75 7.26
CA HIS A 87 -16.68 13.07 7.22
C HIS A 87 -17.21 13.15 5.77
N GLY A 88 -16.35 12.91 4.77
CA GLY A 88 -16.71 12.99 3.36
C GLY A 88 -16.71 14.41 2.78
N VAL A 89 -16.16 15.39 3.50
CA VAL A 89 -16.03 16.76 2.98
C VAL A 89 -14.83 16.83 2.04
N ARG A 90 -15.05 17.29 0.82
CA ARG A 90 -14.00 17.43 -0.20
C ARG A 90 -12.99 18.50 0.22
N VAL A 91 -11.72 18.10 0.33
CA VAL A 91 -10.60 18.99 0.66
C VAL A 91 -9.80 19.39 -0.58
N TYR A 92 -9.72 18.50 -1.59
CA TYR A 92 -8.91 18.71 -2.78
C TYR A 92 -9.40 17.83 -3.94
N SER A 93 -9.13 18.25 -5.19
CA SER A 93 -9.49 17.49 -6.39
C SER A 93 -8.35 17.44 -7.38
N GLU A 94 -8.21 16.30 -8.06
CA GLU A 94 -7.39 16.13 -9.25
C GLU A 94 -8.24 15.67 -10.43
N ILE A 95 -7.84 16.11 -11.62
CA ILE A 95 -8.48 15.71 -12.88
C ILE A 95 -7.39 15.21 -13.83
N TYR A 96 -7.63 14.04 -14.40
CA TYR A 96 -6.76 13.40 -15.36
C TYR A 96 -7.52 13.20 -16.65
N SER A 97 -7.09 13.86 -17.73
CA SER A 97 -7.61 13.54 -19.06
C SER A 97 -7.04 12.20 -19.51
N THR A 98 -7.90 11.33 -20.01
CA THR A 98 -7.54 9.95 -20.32
C THR A 98 -7.87 9.58 -21.76
N GLY A 99 -7.07 8.68 -22.32
CA GLY A 99 -7.36 8.03 -23.60
C GLY A 99 -8.02 6.67 -23.43
N TYR A 100 -8.25 5.99 -24.55
CA TYR A 100 -8.72 4.61 -24.58
C TYR A 100 -7.68 3.68 -23.91
N ASN A 101 -8.12 2.84 -22.96
CA ASN A 101 -7.25 1.96 -22.17
C ASN A 101 -6.12 2.67 -21.41
N ALA A 102 -6.28 3.95 -21.08
CA ALA A 102 -5.28 4.69 -20.35
C ALA A 102 -5.08 4.15 -18.93
N VAL A 103 -3.86 4.37 -18.42
CA VAL A 103 -3.48 4.10 -17.03
C VAL A 103 -3.08 5.42 -16.40
N VAL A 104 -3.61 5.70 -15.22
CA VAL A 104 -3.27 6.86 -14.41
C VAL A 104 -2.76 6.37 -13.07
N GLU A 105 -1.65 6.93 -12.62
CA GLU A 105 -1.04 6.61 -11.33
C GLU A 105 -0.79 7.90 -10.55
N PHE A 106 -1.13 7.88 -9.25
CA PHE A 106 -0.95 9.04 -8.39
C PHE A 106 -0.80 8.63 -6.92
N PRO A 107 -0.04 9.40 -6.12
CA PRO A 107 0.01 9.20 -4.68
C PRO A 107 -1.27 9.70 -4.02
N ALA A 108 -1.86 8.90 -3.13
CA ALA A 108 -3.04 9.31 -2.38
C ALA A 108 -2.70 10.42 -1.36
N LYS A 109 -3.49 11.50 -1.35
CA LYS A 109 -3.29 12.65 -0.43
C LYS A 109 -4.03 12.52 0.89
N THR A 110 -5.07 11.71 0.93
CA THR A 110 -5.91 11.44 2.10
C THR A 110 -6.21 9.94 2.18
N ASN A 111 -6.73 9.50 3.33
CA ASN A 111 -7.20 8.12 3.49
C ASN A 111 -8.53 7.87 2.77
N TYR A 112 -9.34 8.90 2.53
CA TYR A 112 -10.65 8.78 1.93
C TYR A 112 -10.72 9.55 0.62
N PHE A 113 -11.21 8.93 -0.43
CA PHE A 113 -11.38 9.60 -1.72
C PHE A 113 -12.48 8.98 -2.56
N ILE A 114 -12.96 9.77 -3.50
CA ILE A 114 -14.01 9.41 -4.45
C ILE A 114 -13.44 9.55 -5.86
N ILE A 115 -13.57 8.50 -6.66
CA ILE A 115 -13.13 8.48 -8.05
C ILE A 115 -14.38 8.53 -8.93
N TYR A 116 -14.40 9.52 -9.82
CA TYR A 116 -15.43 9.71 -10.83
C TYR A 116 -14.82 9.50 -12.21
N GLY A 117 -15.58 8.87 -13.08
CA GLY A 117 -15.19 8.74 -14.48
C GLY A 117 -16.43 8.63 -15.36
N ASN A 118 -16.25 8.92 -16.64
CA ASN A 118 -17.33 8.90 -17.59
C ASN A 118 -16.86 8.54 -18.98
N TYR A 119 -17.68 7.85 -19.76
CA TYR A 119 -17.41 7.57 -21.17
C TYR A 119 -18.68 7.70 -22.01
N SER A 120 -18.50 7.98 -23.31
CA SER A 120 -19.59 7.93 -24.28
C SER A 120 -19.66 6.53 -24.89
N SER A 121 -20.79 5.85 -24.73
CA SER A 121 -20.97 4.49 -25.25
C SER A 121 -21.60 4.47 -26.63
N GLY A 122 -20.84 4.08 -27.67
CA GLY A 122 -21.33 3.80 -29.02
C GLY A 122 -20.76 4.71 -30.11
N THR A 123 -20.76 4.23 -31.36
CA THR A 123 -20.31 4.99 -32.53
C THR A 123 -21.33 6.09 -32.85
N GLY A 124 -21.02 7.35 -32.53
CA GLY A 124 -21.92 8.50 -32.72
C GLY A 124 -22.86 8.81 -31.55
N ALA A 125 -22.56 8.32 -30.34
CA ALA A 125 -23.47 8.36 -29.20
C ALA A 125 -23.62 9.74 -28.51
N SER A 126 -24.85 10.03 -28.06
CA SER A 126 -25.21 11.17 -27.19
C SER A 126 -25.35 10.80 -25.70
N THR A 127 -25.18 9.51 -25.36
CA THR A 127 -25.36 9.01 -23.98
C THR A 127 -24.01 8.88 -23.29
N THR A 128 -23.84 9.64 -22.20
CA THR A 128 -22.69 9.54 -21.31
C THR A 128 -23.02 8.63 -20.14
N ILE A 129 -22.17 7.62 -19.92
CA ILE A 129 -22.22 6.73 -18.76
C ILE A 129 -21.27 7.28 -17.71
N TYR A 130 -21.73 7.31 -16.47
CA TYR A 130 -20.98 7.76 -15.31
C TYR A 130 -20.76 6.61 -14.34
N GLU A 131 -19.58 6.57 -13.75
CA GLU A 131 -19.24 5.65 -12.68
C GLU A 131 -18.58 6.43 -11.54
N THR A 132 -18.94 6.08 -10.30
CA THR A 132 -18.38 6.66 -9.10
C THR A 132 -18.02 5.55 -8.12
N ARG A 133 -16.81 5.60 -7.56
CA ARG A 133 -16.34 4.64 -6.56
C ARG A 133 -15.72 5.35 -5.37
N TYR A 134 -16.05 4.91 -4.18
CA TYR A 134 -15.61 5.49 -2.92
C TYR A 134 -14.62 4.54 -2.27
N TYR A 135 -13.48 5.08 -1.84
CA TYR A 135 -12.37 4.30 -1.34
C TYR A 135 -11.87 4.82 0.00
N GLU A 136 -11.39 3.87 0.81
CA GLU A 136 -10.66 4.09 2.05
C GLU A 136 -9.30 3.38 1.96
N ILE A 137 -8.23 4.05 2.40
CA ILE A 137 -6.92 3.47 2.63
C ILE A 137 -6.77 3.14 4.11
N ARG A 138 -6.48 1.88 4.42
CA ARG A 138 -6.24 1.36 5.78
C ARG A 138 -4.82 0.88 5.96
#